data_AF-A0A952QFX2-F1
#
_entry.id   AF-A0A952QFX2-F1
#
_cell.length_a   1.000
_cell.length_b   1.000
_cell.length_c   1.000
_cell.angle_alpha   90.00
_cell.angle_beta   90.00
_cell.angle_gamma   90.00
#
_symmetry.space_group_name_H-M   'P 1'
#
loop_
_entity.id
_entity.type
_entity.pdbx_description
1 polymer ?
#
loop_
_entity_poly.entity_id
_entity_poly.type
_entity_poly.pdbx_seq_one_letter_code
_entity_poly.pdbx_strand_id
1 'polypeptide(L)' 'MDGQPRVDEFLESILACPACPHRPLLKKAEGGWECPDCGRKYPVIDGIPHLAVNDGLTPSPEQKQ' A
#
# COMPACT_ATOMS: atom_id res chain seq x y z
N MET A 1 10.77 5.33 28.21
CA MET A 1 11.63 5.26 27.00
C MET A 1 10.89 4.39 26.03
N ASP A 2 9.96 5.05 25.35
CA ASP A 2 8.82 4.48 24.66
C ASP A 2 9.33 3.96 23.31
N GLY A 3 9.51 2.64 23.24
CA GLY A 3 9.99 1.91 22.07
C GLY A 3 8.95 1.87 20.97
N GLN A 4 8.69 3.01 20.33
CA GLN A 4 7.94 3.03 19.08
C GLN A 4 8.83 2.52 17.94
N PRO A 5 8.39 1.51 17.16
CA PRO A 5 9.06 1.16 15.92
C PRO A 5 8.94 2.37 14.99
N ARG A 6 10.02 3.15 14.85
CA ARG A 6 10.13 4.04 13.70
C ARG A 6 10.25 3.14 12.49
N VAL A 7 9.19 3.11 11.69
CA VAL A 7 9.33 2.65 10.31
C VAL A 7 10.32 3.63 9.69
N ASP A 8 11.55 3.16 9.48
CA ASP A 8 12.64 3.93 8.89
C ASP A 8 12.15 4.57 7.59
N GLU A 9 12.48 5.85 7.34
CA GLU A 9 12.10 6.61 6.13
C GLU A 9 12.44 5.84 4.83
N PHE A 10 13.44 4.96 4.94
CA PHE A 10 13.86 4.01 3.93
C PHE A 10 12.81 2.95 3.58
N LEU A 11 12.05 2.42 4.56
CA LEU A 11 11.04 1.39 4.33
C LEU A 11 9.85 1.94 3.54
N GLU A 12 9.45 3.19 3.79
CA GLU A 12 8.44 3.90 2.98
C GLU A 12 8.88 4.04 1.51
N SER A 13 10.19 4.10 1.25
CA SER A 13 10.77 4.26 -0.10
C SER A 13 10.94 2.95 -0.87
N ILE A 14 10.75 1.78 -0.24
CA ILE A 14 10.91 0.45 -0.85
C ILE A 14 9.55 -0.19 -1.19
N LEU A 15 8.43 0.39 -0.74
CA LEU A 15 7.10 -0.18 -0.95
C LEU A 15 6.77 -0.22 -2.44
N ALA A 16 6.93 -1.41 -3.01
CA ALA A 16 6.67 -1.71 -4.41
C ALA A 16 5.39 -2.53 -4.56
N CYS A 17 4.65 -2.31 -5.64
CA CYS A 17 3.40 -2.99 -5.89
C CYS A 17 3.63 -4.50 -6.09
N PRO A 18 3.08 -5.37 -5.22
CA PRO A 18 3.23 -6.82 -5.34
C PRO A 18 2.40 -7.41 -6.48
N ALA A 19 1.40 -6.69 -7.00
CA ALA A 19 0.54 -7.17 -8.09
C ALA A 19 1.13 -6.96 -9.49
N CYS A 20 2.01 -5.98 -9.66
CA CYS A 20 2.63 -5.70 -10.96
C CYS A 20 3.91 -6.52 -11.14
N PRO A 21 4.16 -7.08 -12.34
CA PRO A 21 5.35 -7.91 -12.58
C PRO A 21 6.67 -7.12 -12.45
N HIS A 22 6.65 -5.84 -12.82
CA HIS A 22 7.80 -4.93 -12.75
C HIS A 22 7.93 -4.22 -11.38
N ARG A 23 7.04 -4.52 -10.42
CA ARG A 23 7.04 -3.97 -9.05
C ARG A 23 7.35 -2.46 -8.98
N PRO A 24 6.51 -1.60 -9.57
CA PRO A 24 6.66 -0.15 -9.50
C PRO A 24 6.48 0.32 -8.05
N LEU A 25 7.12 1.44 -7.71
CA LEU A 25 6.96 2.07 -6.39
C LEU A 25 5.53 2.57 -6.19
N LEU A 26 4.98 2.30 -5.00
CA LEU A 26 3.68 2.79 -4.58
C LEU A 26 3.79 4.27 -4.22
N LYS A 27 2.72 5.03 -4.49
CA LYS A 27 2.58 6.42 -4.08
C LYS A 27 1.73 6.51 -2.82
N LYS A 28 2.09 7.42 -1.92
CA LYS A 28 1.31 7.68 -0.70
C LYS A 28 -0.03 8.29 -1.09
N ALA A 29 -1.11 7.72 -0.57
CA ALA A 29 -2.48 8.15 -0.79
C ALA A 29 -3.15 8.39 0.57
N GLU A 30 -4.30 9.06 0.57
CA GLU A 30 -5.05 9.30 1.80
C GLU A 30 -5.47 7.96 2.43
N GLY A 31 -4.99 7.67 3.64
CA GLY A 31 -5.25 6.41 4.34
C GLY A 31 -4.46 5.18 3.85
N GLY A 32 -3.47 5.35 2.96
CA GLY A 32 -2.63 4.23 2.54
C GLY A 32 -1.71 4.51 1.35
N TRP A 33 -1.70 3.57 0.40
CA TRP A 33 -0.82 3.58 -0.75
C TRP A 33 -1.56 3.23 -2.03
N GLU A 34 -1.18 3.83 -3.15
CA GLU A 34 -1.77 3.56 -4.47
C GLU A 34 -0.67 3.26 -5.48
N CYS A 35 -0.88 2.22 -6.30
CA CYS A 35 0.00 1.94 -7.41
C CYS A 35 -0.36 2.85 -8.60
N PRO A 36 0.57 3.68 -9.11
CA PRO A 36 0.30 4.54 -10.27
C PRO A 36 0.14 3.76 -11.59
N ASP A 37 0.54 2.49 -11.63
CA ASP A 37 0.56 1.68 -12.85
C ASP A 37 -0.73 0.83 -13.00
N CYS A 38 -1.10 0.09 -11.94
CA CYS A 38 -2.32 -0.72 -11.94
C CYS A 38 -3.52 -0.08 -11.21
N GLY A 39 -3.33 1.04 -10.53
CA GLY A 39 -4.39 1.74 -9.78
C GLY A 39 -4.84 1.03 -8.50
N ARG A 40 -4.17 -0.05 -8.06
CA ARG A 40 -4.52 -0.74 -6.82
C ARG A 40 -4.23 0.12 -5.60
N LYS A 41 -5.19 0.16 -4.66
CA LYS A 41 -5.08 0.83 -3.37
C LYS A 41 -4.81 -0.18 -2.27
N TYR A 42 -3.80 0.09 -1.45
CA TYR A 42 -3.40 -0.71 -0.30
C TYR A 42 -3.66 0.11 0.97
N PRO A 43 -4.69 -0.23 1.76
CA PRO A 43 -5.01 0.50 2.97
C PRO A 43 -3.98 0.25 4.07
N VAL A 44 -3.87 1.19 5.00
CA VAL A 44 -3.14 1.00 6.25
C VAL A 44 -4.14 0.60 7.34
N ILE A 45 -3.96 -0.59 7.92
CA ILE A 45 -4.81 -1.16 8.97
C ILE A 45 -3.93 -1.34 10.21
N ASP A 46 -4.36 -0.83 11.37
CA ASP A 46 -3.57 -0.86 12.61
C ASP A 46 -2.16 -0.24 12.49
N GLY A 47 -2.00 0.75 11.61
CA GLY A 47 -0.70 1.37 11.33
C GLY A 47 0.24 0.54 10.45
N ILE A 48 -0.24 -0.60 9.92
CA ILE A 48 0.53 -1.50 9.06
C ILE A 48 -0.01 -1.44 7.61
N PRO A 49 0.84 -1.22 6.59
CA PRO A 49 0.43 -1.28 5.19
C PRO A 49 0.00 -2.70 4.79
N HIS A 50 -1.25 -2.86 4.36
CA HIS A 50 -1.79 -4.15 3.95
C HIS A 50 -1.54 -4.40 2.46
N LEU A 51 -0.33 -4.85 2.12
CA LEU A 51 0.13 -5.11 0.73
C LEU A 51 -0.34 -6.46 0.17
N ALA A 52 -1.60 -6.77 0.35
CA ALA A 52 -2.10 -8.12 0.13
C ALA A 52 -2.88 -8.17 -1.20
N VAL A 53 -2.44 -9.04 -2.12
CA VAL A 53 -2.85 -9.04 -3.55
C VAL A 53 -4.20 -9.75 -3.77
N ASN A 54 -4.60 -10.62 -2.84
CA ASN A 54 -5.71 -11.57 -3.02
C ASN A 54 -6.75 -11.51 -1.89
N ASP A 55 -6.68 -10.52 -1.02
CA ASP A 55 -7.35 -10.56 0.28
C ASP A 55 -8.78 -10.00 0.23
N GLY A 56 -9.28 -9.66 -0.97
CA GLY A 56 -10.62 -9.10 -1.18
C GLY A 56 -10.85 -7.70 -0.59
N LEU A 57 -9.85 -7.16 0.13
CA LEU A 57 -9.88 -5.84 0.78
C LEU A 57 -9.49 -4.70 -0.16
N THR A 58 -8.83 -4.99 -1.28
CA THR A 58 -8.59 -3.98 -2.32
C THR A 58 -9.90 -3.78 -3.08
N PRO A 59 -10.62 -2.66 -2.95
CA PRO A 59 -11.72 -2.39 -3.84
C PRO A 59 -11.15 -2.34 -5.25
N SER A 60 -11.57 -3.27 -6.10
CA SER A 60 -11.38 -3.12 -7.54
C SER A 60 -11.96 -1.75 -7.92
N PRO A 61 -11.34 -0.96 -8.81
CA PRO A 61 -11.77 0.40 -9.16
C PRO A 61 -13.18 0.52 -9.78
N GLU A 62 -14.05 -0.49 -9.66
CA GLU A 62 -15.36 -0.59 -10.30
C GLU A 62 -16.59 -0.31 -9.43
N GLN A 63 -16.48 0.02 -8.14
CA GLN A 63 -17.70 0.34 -7.37
C GLN A 63 -18.01 1.83 -7.35
N LYS A 64 -18.25 2.38 -8.54
CA LYS A 64 -19.07 3.58 -8.71
C LYS A 64 -20.51 3.11 -8.96
N GLN A 65 -21.29 2.98 -7.89
CA GLN A 65 -22.75 2.88 -7.98
C GLN A 65 -23.33 4.24 -8.40
#